data_AF-A0A7C8DLT4-F1
#
_entry.id   AF-A0A7C8DLT4-F1
#
_cell.length_a   1.000
_cell.length_b   1.000
_cell.length_c   1.000
_cell.angle_alpha   90.00
_cell.angle_beta   90.00
_cell.angle_gamma   90.00
#
_symmetry.space_group_name_H-M   'P 1'
#
loop_
_entity.id
_entity.type
_entity.pdbx_description
1 polymer ?
#
loop_
_entity_poly.entity_id
_entity_poly.type
_entity_poly.pdbx_seq_one_letter_code
_entity_poly.pdbx_strand_id
1 'polypeptide(L)'
;MNQPFEALVHAVISQQLSIKSATAIRQRVHALLPKNDISIHAFNQISLADYKKAGLSEAKTNTIQGLIPFALDKTNDFNQLHTYPNKQVKERLRQLKGVGPWTVDVFLMFSLKRLDILLQAT
;
A
#
# COMPACT_ATOMS: atom_id res chain seq x y z
N MET A 1 -2.88 3.27 14.51
CA MET A 1 -3.43 2.23 13.62
C MET A 1 -3.46 2.85 12.24
N ASN A 2 -2.60 2.42 11.32
CA ASN A 2 -2.51 3.03 9.99
C ASN A 2 -3.78 2.74 9.20
N GLN A 3 -4.24 3.67 8.38
CA GLN A 3 -5.37 3.42 7.49
C GLN A 3 -5.01 2.31 6.48
N PRO A 4 -5.93 1.43 6.07
CA PRO A 4 -5.63 0.28 5.21
C PRO A 4 -4.90 0.66 3.90
N PHE A 5 -5.23 1.81 3.31
CA PHE A 5 -4.51 2.33 2.14
C PHE A 5 -3.04 2.60 2.45
N GLU A 6 -2.76 3.36 3.51
CA GLU A 6 -1.40 3.71 3.92
C GLU A 6 -0.57 2.46 4.25
N ALA A 7 -1.19 1.48 4.90
CA ALA A 7 -0.56 0.21 5.22
C ALA A 7 -0.16 -0.58 3.96
N LEU A 8 -1.01 -0.57 2.91
CA LEU A 8 -0.67 -1.20 1.64
C LEU A 8 0.45 -0.44 0.90
N VAL A 9 0.45 0.90 0.94
CA VAL A 9 1.57 1.72 0.43
C VAL A 9 2.88 1.33 1.14
N HIS A 10 2.85 1.13 2.45
CA HIS A 10 4.05 0.71 3.21
C HIS A 10 4.50 -0.71 2.88
N ALA A 11 3.55 -1.62 2.64
CA ALA A 11 3.87 -2.97 2.19
C ALA A 11 4.63 -2.91 0.85
N VAL A 12 4.16 -2.10 -0.11
CA VAL A 12 4.83 -1.87 -1.40
C VAL A 12 6.22 -1.25 -1.23
N ILE A 13 6.35 -0.22 -0.38
CA ILE A 13 7.65 0.40 -0.07
C ILE A 13 8.64 -0.64 0.46
N SER A 14 8.18 -1.55 1.32
CA SER A 14 9.04 -2.50 2.04
C SER A 14 9.49 -3.71 1.23
N GLN A 15 8.88 -3.97 0.06
CA GLN A 15 9.25 -5.11 -0.79
C GLN A 15 10.75 -5.13 -1.09
N GLN A 16 11.41 -6.28 -0.91
CA GLN A 16 12.82 -6.52 -1.26
C GLN A 16 13.81 -5.56 -0.58
N LEU A 17 13.48 -5.03 0.61
CA LEU A 17 14.35 -4.13 1.37
C LEU A 17 14.55 -4.61 2.80
N SER A 18 15.66 -4.19 3.40
CA SER A 18 15.83 -4.27 4.85
C SER A 18 14.84 -3.34 5.55
N ILE A 19 14.52 -3.63 6.82
CA ILE A 19 13.65 -2.78 7.66
C ILE A 19 14.21 -1.35 7.74
N LYS A 20 15.53 -1.19 7.87
CA LYS A 20 16.19 0.11 7.95
C LYS A 20 15.99 0.92 6.66
N SER A 21 16.20 0.30 5.50
CA SER A 21 16.01 0.97 4.20
C SER A 21 14.54 1.33 3.95
N ALA A 22 13.62 0.40 4.23
CA ALA A 22 12.19 0.63 4.10
C ALA A 22 11.71 1.78 5.00
N THR A 23 12.19 1.83 6.25
CA THR A 23 11.88 2.91 7.20
C THR A 23 12.37 4.26 6.70
N ALA A 24 13.60 4.34 6.20
CA ALA A 24 14.15 5.58 5.68
C ALA A 24 13.39 6.11 4.45
N ILE A 25 12.99 5.22 3.52
CA ILE A 25 12.16 5.61 2.36
C ILE A 25 10.78 6.06 2.83
N ARG A 26 10.14 5.31 3.73
CA ARG A 26 8.83 5.66 4.29
C ARG A 26 8.85 7.05 4.94
N GLN A 27 9.88 7.36 5.72
CA GLN A 27 10.02 8.68 6.36
C GLN A 27 10.14 9.80 5.32
N ARG A 28 10.93 9.60 4.26
CA ARG A 28 11.04 10.58 3.16
C ARG A 28 9.73 10.77 2.41
N VAL A 29 9.00 9.68 2.13
CA VAL A 29 7.67 9.76 1.50
C VAL A 29 6.68 10.51 2.40
N HIS A 30 6.67 10.20 3.70
CA HIS A 30 5.83 10.90 4.68
C HIS A 30 6.17 12.39 4.78
N ALA A 31 7.44 12.77 4.63
CA ALA A 31 7.85 14.17 4.61
C ALA A 31 7.35 14.95 3.38
N LEU A 32 6.89 14.28 2.33
CA LEU A 32 6.25 14.90 1.16
C LEU A 32 4.76 15.17 1.37
N LEU A 33 4.15 14.57 2.39
CA LEU A 33 2.73 14.75 2.69
C LEU A 33 2.50 16.06 3.46
N PRO A 34 1.33 16.70 3.31
CA PRO A 34 0.93 17.80 4.18
C PRO A 34 0.91 17.35 5.65
N LYS A 35 1.19 18.29 6.56
CA LYS A 35 1.26 18.01 7.99
C LYS A 35 -0.08 17.42 8.48
N ASN A 36 -0.02 16.24 9.09
CA ASN A 36 -1.16 15.48 9.61
C ASN A 36 -2.16 14.98 8.55
N ASP A 37 -1.81 14.99 7.26
CA ASP A 37 -2.66 14.47 6.19
C ASP A 37 -2.02 13.24 5.53
N ILE A 38 -2.56 12.07 5.86
CA ILE A 38 -2.18 10.77 5.28
C ILE A 38 -3.29 10.22 4.37
N SER A 39 -4.19 11.09 3.90
CA SER A 39 -5.30 10.71 3.03
C SER A 39 -4.83 10.28 1.64
N ILE A 40 -5.65 9.49 0.95
CA ILE A 40 -5.39 9.10 -0.44
C ILE A 40 -5.16 10.34 -1.33
N HIS A 41 -5.90 11.42 -1.07
CA HIS A 41 -5.75 12.70 -1.78
C HIS A 41 -4.38 13.34 -1.55
N ALA A 42 -3.83 13.29 -0.33
CA ALA A 42 -2.48 13.77 -0.06
C ALA A 42 -1.42 12.99 -0.84
N PHE A 43 -1.53 11.66 -0.88
CA PHE A 43 -0.64 10.83 -1.70
C PHE A 43 -0.76 11.11 -3.20
N ASN A 44 -1.94 11.52 -3.68
CA ASN A 44 -2.18 11.91 -5.07
C ASN A 44 -1.49 13.22 -5.47
N GLN A 45 -1.17 14.10 -4.50
CA GLN A 45 -0.46 15.35 -4.79
C GLN A 45 1.05 15.16 -4.94
N ILE A 46 1.60 14.02 -4.55
CA ILE A 46 3.03 13.75 -4.66
C ILE A 46 3.39 13.44 -6.11
N SER A 47 4.34 14.19 -6.67
CA SER A 47 4.81 13.96 -8.04
C SER A 47 5.62 12.67 -8.18
N LEU A 48 5.63 12.08 -9.37
CA LEU A 48 6.48 10.91 -9.68
C LEU A 48 7.97 11.19 -9.40
N ALA A 49 8.42 12.41 -9.68
CA ALA A 49 9.79 12.82 -9.45
C ALA A 49 10.12 12.84 -7.95
N ASP A 50 9.19 13.28 -7.10
CA ASP A 50 9.41 13.34 -5.66
C ASP A 50 9.35 11.95 -5.01
N TYR A 51 8.49 11.04 -5.50
CA TYR A 51 8.57 9.63 -5.11
C TYR A 51 9.93 9.02 -5.43
N LYS A 52 10.48 9.27 -6.62
CA LYS A 52 11.82 8.80 -7.01
C LYS A 52 12.90 9.42 -6.13
N LYS A 53 12.85 10.73 -5.86
CA LYS A 53 13.78 11.41 -4.94
C LYS A 53 13.69 10.86 -3.50
N ALA A 54 12.52 10.42 -3.06
CA ALA A 54 12.35 9.74 -1.78
C ALA A 54 12.97 8.32 -1.76
N GLY A 55 13.43 7.80 -2.89
CA GLY A 55 14.13 6.53 -3.01
C GLY A 55 13.24 5.35 -3.41
N LEU A 56 12.04 5.61 -3.95
CA LEU A 56 11.24 4.56 -4.57
C LEU A 56 11.80 4.19 -5.93
N SER A 57 11.77 2.89 -6.24
CA SER A 57 11.98 2.41 -7.60
C SER A 57 10.82 2.81 -8.50
N GLU A 58 11.03 2.75 -9.82
CA GLU A 58 9.97 2.98 -10.80
C GLU A 58 8.79 2.02 -10.63
N ALA A 59 9.07 0.73 -10.42
CA ALA A 59 8.03 -0.28 -10.19
C ALA A 59 7.14 0.07 -8.98
N LYS A 60 7.73 0.43 -7.84
CA LYS A 60 6.99 0.79 -6.62
C LYS A 60 6.23 2.10 -6.79
N THR A 61 6.82 3.07 -7.49
CA THR A 61 6.16 4.34 -7.82
C THR A 61 4.90 4.08 -8.65
N ASN A 62 5.01 3.26 -9.70
CA ASN A 62 3.89 2.90 -10.55
C ASN A 62 2.80 2.13 -9.79
N THR A 63 3.18 1.23 -8.88
CA THR A 63 2.22 0.52 -8.02
C THR A 63 1.45 1.46 -7.10
N ILE A 64 2.14 2.39 -6.41
CA ILE A 64 1.48 3.36 -5.53
C ILE A 64 0.55 4.29 -6.33
N GLN A 65 0.99 4.71 -7.52
CA GLN A 65 0.20 5.55 -8.42
C GLN A 65 -1.03 4.83 -8.98
N GLY A 66 -0.94 3.53 -9.26
CA GLY A 66 -2.09 2.71 -9.63
C GLY A 66 -3.05 2.45 -8.46
N LEU A 67 -2.53 2.42 -7.23
CA LEU A 67 -3.33 2.22 -6.02
C LEU A 67 -4.23 3.43 -5.70
N ILE A 68 -3.79 4.66 -5.99
CA ILE A 68 -4.54 5.89 -5.70
C ILE A 68 -5.93 5.91 -6.37
N PRO A 69 -6.07 5.82 -7.72
CA PRO A 69 -7.39 5.83 -8.35
C PRO A 69 -8.22 4.61 -7.96
N PHE A 70 -7.58 3.46 -7.74
CA PHE A 70 -8.26 2.27 -7.23
C PHE A 70 -8.88 2.49 -5.85
N ALA A 71 -8.19 3.21 -4.96
CA ALA A 71 -8.67 3.52 -3.61
C ALA A 71 -9.66 4.70 -3.55
N LEU A 72 -9.62 5.61 -4.53
CA LEU A 72 -10.60 6.69 -4.68
C LEU A 72 -11.94 6.19 -5.26
N ASP A 73 -11.93 5.05 -5.95
CA ASP A 73 -13.15 4.38 -6.38
C ASP A 73 -13.93 3.84 -5.17
N LYS A 74 -15.15 4.37 -4.98
CA LYS A 74 -16.04 3.98 -3.87
C LYS A 74 -16.38 2.48 -3.84
N THR A 75 -16.25 1.78 -4.97
CA THR A 75 -16.46 0.32 -5.03
C THR A 75 -15.35 -0.47 -4.34
N ASN A 76 -14.22 0.16 -4.03
CA ASN A 76 -13.04 -0.44 -3.39
C ASN A 76 -12.72 0.22 -2.03
N ASP A 77 -13.71 0.74 -1.31
CA ASP A 77 -13.50 1.48 -0.06
C ASP A 77 -12.55 0.73 0.89
N PHE A 78 -11.33 1.29 1.02
CA PHE A 78 -10.25 0.72 1.82
C PHE A 78 -10.62 0.63 3.29
N ASN A 79 -11.46 1.55 3.79
CA ASN A 79 -11.90 1.55 5.17
C ASN A 79 -12.87 0.41 5.46
N GLN A 80 -13.58 -0.08 4.44
CA GLN A 80 -14.54 -1.20 4.55
C GLN A 80 -13.91 -2.57 4.30
N LEU A 81 -12.62 -2.65 3.93
CA LEU A 81 -11.96 -3.93 3.64
C LEU A 81 -12.07 -4.95 4.77
N HIS A 82 -12.14 -4.49 6.03
CA HIS A 82 -12.29 -5.35 7.19
C HIS A 82 -13.61 -6.15 7.19
N THR A 83 -14.65 -5.65 6.52
CA THR A 83 -15.97 -6.30 6.43
C THR A 83 -16.05 -7.38 5.34
N TYR A 84 -15.15 -7.34 4.35
CA TYR A 84 -15.18 -8.28 3.23
C TYR A 84 -14.48 -9.61 3.56
N PRO A 85 -14.97 -10.76 3.06
CA PRO A 85 -14.26 -12.04 3.18
C PRO A 85 -12.84 -12.01 2.60
N ASN A 86 -11.95 -12.87 3.11
CA ASN A 86 -10.56 -13.00 2.63
C ASN A 86 -10.47 -13.08 1.11
N LYS A 87 -11.24 -13.98 0.50
CA LYS A 87 -11.26 -14.21 -0.93
C LYS A 87 -11.55 -12.93 -1.73
N GLN A 88 -12.56 -12.17 -1.32
CA GLN A 88 -12.95 -10.94 -2.01
C GLN A 88 -11.87 -9.84 -1.91
N VAL A 89 -11.27 -9.66 -0.72
CA VAL A 89 -10.15 -8.71 -0.57
C VAL A 89 -8.97 -9.14 -1.45
N LYS A 90 -8.66 -10.44 -1.49
CA LYS A 90 -7.58 -10.96 -2.34
C LYS A 90 -7.85 -10.71 -3.82
N GLU A 91 -9.04 -11.03 -4.30
CA GLU A 91 -9.43 -10.82 -5.70
C GLU A 91 -9.36 -9.35 -6.11
N ARG A 92 -9.79 -8.44 -5.25
CA ARG A 92 -9.72 -6.99 -5.49
C ARG A 92 -8.28 -6.49 -5.56
N LEU A 93 -7.48 -6.75 -4.51
CA LEU A 93 -6.13 -6.19 -4.41
C LEU A 93 -5.16 -6.79 -5.45
N ARG A 94 -5.39 -8.02 -5.90
CA ARG A 94 -4.57 -8.67 -6.95
C ARG A 94 -4.74 -8.06 -8.34
N GLN A 95 -5.74 -7.20 -8.56
CA GLN A 95 -5.88 -6.45 -9.81
C GLN A 95 -4.81 -5.35 -9.95
N LEU A 96 -4.20 -4.95 -8.84
CA LEU A 96 -3.19 -3.90 -8.81
C LEU A 96 -1.84 -4.44 -9.28
N LYS A 97 -1.29 -3.83 -10.33
CA LYS A 97 0.05 -4.16 -10.84
C LYS A 97 1.10 -3.93 -9.75
N GLY A 98 1.85 -4.98 -9.41
CA GLY A 98 2.88 -4.98 -8.37
C GLY A 98 2.38 -5.37 -6.97
N VAL A 99 1.10 -5.73 -6.83
CA VAL A 99 0.52 -6.30 -5.61
C VAL A 99 0.21 -7.78 -5.83
N GLY A 100 1.20 -8.64 -5.54
CA GLY A 100 1.10 -10.09 -5.72
C GLY A 100 0.41 -10.82 -4.56
N PRO A 101 0.11 -12.14 -4.70
CA PRO A 101 -0.55 -12.94 -3.67
C PRO A 101 0.10 -12.84 -2.30
N TRP A 102 1.44 -12.98 -2.25
CA TRP A 102 2.20 -12.84 -1.01
C TRP A 102 2.02 -11.48 -0.34
N THR A 103 2.06 -10.37 -1.11
CA THR A 103 1.89 -9.01 -0.56
C THR A 103 0.50 -8.82 0.02
N VAL A 104 -0.52 -9.33 -0.66
CA VAL A 104 -1.90 -9.30 -0.17
C VAL A 104 -2.06 -10.11 1.11
N ASP A 105 -1.49 -11.30 1.17
CA ASP A 105 -1.60 -12.16 2.36
C ASP A 105 -0.94 -11.50 3.58
N VAL A 106 0.25 -10.91 3.41
CA VAL A 106 0.94 -10.12 4.45
C VAL A 106 0.09 -8.91 4.87
N PHE A 107 -0.53 -8.20 3.91
CA PHE A 107 -1.43 -7.10 4.20
C PHE A 107 -2.64 -7.54 5.04
N LEU A 108 -3.29 -8.66 4.67
CA LEU A 108 -4.43 -9.20 5.41
C LEU A 108 -4.04 -9.56 6.85
N MET A 109 -2.88 -10.20 7.04
CA MET A 109 -2.41 -10.61 8.36
C MET A 109 -2.09 -9.42 9.26
N PHE A 110 -1.26 -8.49 8.80
CA PHE A 110 -0.70 -7.45 9.67
C PHE A 110 -1.49 -6.14 9.66
N SER A 111 -2.19 -5.83 8.56
CA SER A 111 -2.95 -4.57 8.43
C SER A 111 -4.41 -4.76 8.79
N LEU A 112 -5.03 -5.87 8.36
CA LEU A 112 -6.42 -6.21 8.71
C LEU A 112 -6.54 -7.19 9.89
N LYS A 113 -5.42 -7.58 10.51
CA LYS A 113 -5.36 -8.47 11.70
C LYS A 113 -6.06 -9.83 11.50
N ARG A 114 -5.98 -10.39 10.29
CA ARG A 114 -6.61 -11.68 9.97
C ARG A 114 -5.67 -12.83 10.31
N LEU A 115 -6.08 -13.67 11.26
CA LEU A 115 -5.28 -14.77 11.79
C LEU A 115 -5.33 -16.02 10.90
N ASP A 116 -6.40 -16.18 10.12
CA ASP A 116 -6.61 -17.32 9.21
C ASP A 116 -6.18 -16.97 7.78
N ILE A 117 -4.88 -16.78 7.60
CA ILE A 117 -4.25 -16.51 6.30
C ILE A 117 -3.04 -17.42 6.13
N LEU A 118 -3.09 -18.28 5.10
CA LEU A 118 -1.93 -19.01 4.63
C LEU A 118 -1.21 -18.18 3.56
N LEU A 119 0.09 -17.93 3.77
CA LEU A 119 0.93 -17.21 2.80
C LEU A 119 1.13 -18.04 1.54
N GLN A 120 0.89 -17.43 0.39
CA GLN A 120 1.21 -18.01 -0.92
C GLN A 120 2.58 -17.53 -1.40
N ALA A 121 3.42 -18.44 -1.90
CA ALA A 121 4.63 -18.06 -2.63
C ALA A 121 4.27 -17.43 -3.99
N THR A 122 5.13 -16.52 -4.47
CA THR A 122 5.01 -15.88 -5.78
C THR A 122 5.29 -16.83 -6.92
#